data_AF-A0A0J1FQF2-F1
#
_entry.id   AF-A0A0J1FQF2-F1
#
_cell.length_a   1.000
_cell.length_b   1.000
_cell.length_c   1.000
_cell.angle_alpha   90.00
_cell.angle_beta   90.00
_cell.angle_gamma   90.00
#
_symmetry.space_group_name_H-M   'P 1'
#
loop_
_entity.id
_entity.type
_entity.pdbx_description
1 polymer ?
#
loop_
_entity_poly.entity_id
_entity_poly.type
_entity_poly.pdbx_seq_one_letter_code
_entity_poly.pdbx_strand_id
1 'polypeptide(L)'
;MALSYTKTGWQDRLSSNPGQFTATGTVPGTITLQLNDNPTQTGTPVTAAAMNNIENGVSQVTTEVNNHEANHSNPHAVTPGQIGAAPSGYGFGDADTPSISDMNSPKSNSVQWFGNTTPNIPEATWGHVSSFSPDGGSNITQMVLTTTTNRVWMRTKVNGTWGGWIAVQTANTPPVLTNSTSGVQYYLKYDSGGLYLQQV
;
A
#
# COMPACT_ATOMS: atom_id res chain seq x y z
N MET A 1 0.18 22.44 2.06
CA MET A 1 -0.71 23.61 2.19
C MET A 1 -0.06 24.69 1.35
N ALA A 2 -0.68 25.08 0.23
CA ALA A 2 0.01 25.81 -0.84
C ALA A 2 0.77 27.06 -0.33
N LEU A 3 2.07 27.10 -0.61
CA LEU A 3 2.95 28.20 -0.28
C LEU A 3 2.69 29.37 -1.23
N SER A 4 2.60 30.59 -0.71
CA SER A 4 2.48 31.80 -1.52
C SER A 4 3.65 32.73 -1.25
N TYR A 5 4.20 33.30 -2.33
CA TYR A 5 5.28 34.27 -2.27
C TYR A 5 4.98 35.43 -3.23
N THR A 6 4.84 36.62 -2.66
CA THR A 6 4.60 37.86 -3.41
C THR A 6 5.92 38.59 -3.58
N LYS A 7 6.30 38.89 -4.82
CA LYS A 7 7.52 39.67 -5.13
C LYS A 7 7.32 41.12 -4.71
N THR A 8 8.38 41.73 -4.18
CA THR A 8 8.42 43.17 -3.83
C THR A 8 8.60 44.04 -5.08
N GLY A 9 9.34 43.56 -6.08
CA GLY A 9 9.60 44.32 -7.32
C GLY A 9 10.56 45.48 -7.08
N TRP A 10 11.80 45.16 -6.69
CA TRP A 10 12.82 46.11 -6.29
C TRP A 10 13.20 47.08 -7.43
N GLN A 11 13.52 48.32 -7.07
CA GLN A 11 14.07 49.35 -7.94
C GLN A 11 15.29 49.95 -7.26
N ASP A 12 16.34 50.28 -8.03
CA ASP A 12 17.60 50.74 -7.44
C ASP A 12 17.40 52.10 -6.76
N ARG A 13 17.68 52.18 -5.45
CA ARG A 13 17.84 53.46 -4.73
C ARG A 13 19.25 54.00 -4.89
N LEU A 14 19.55 54.24 -6.16
CA LEU A 14 20.30 55.37 -6.70
C LEU A 14 20.25 56.65 -5.80
N SER A 15 21.21 57.59 -5.82
CA SER A 15 21.07 58.96 -5.22
C SER A 15 21.71 60.09 -6.07
N SER A 16 21.05 61.26 -6.21
CA SER A 16 21.52 62.41 -7.04
C SER A 16 22.11 63.58 -6.27
N ASN A 17 21.62 63.88 -5.06
CA ASN A 17 22.15 64.92 -4.17
C ASN A 17 22.35 64.36 -2.74
N PRO A 18 23.16 63.29 -2.58
CA PRO A 18 23.30 62.58 -1.31
C PRO A 18 23.77 63.52 -0.20
N GLY A 19 23.01 63.54 0.91
CA GLY A 19 23.34 64.33 2.11
C GLY A 19 23.11 65.85 1.99
N GLN A 20 22.56 66.36 0.87
CA GLN A 20 22.18 67.77 0.78
C GLN A 20 20.80 68.02 1.42
N PHE A 21 20.60 69.22 1.98
CA PHE A 21 19.34 69.65 2.56
C PHE A 21 18.99 71.07 2.11
N THR A 22 17.70 71.33 1.83
CA THR A 22 17.16 72.68 1.72
C THR A 22 16.79 73.17 3.12
N ALA A 23 17.39 74.27 3.56
CA ALA A 23 17.02 74.97 4.78
C ALA A 23 15.94 76.03 4.49
N THR A 24 14.88 76.07 5.30
CA THR A 24 13.84 77.10 5.25
C THR A 24 13.52 77.64 6.64
N GLY A 25 13.08 78.90 6.73
CA GLY A 25 12.86 79.61 8.00
C GLY A 25 13.83 80.78 8.19
N THR A 26 13.84 81.36 9.40
CA THR A 26 14.64 82.54 9.77
C THR A 26 15.17 82.44 11.20
N VAL A 27 16.16 83.27 11.53
CA VAL A 27 16.74 83.39 12.88
C VAL A 27 16.56 84.84 13.37
N PRO A 28 16.09 85.09 14.61
CA PRO A 28 15.61 84.11 15.59
C PRO A 28 14.28 83.48 15.17
N GLY A 29 14.21 82.14 15.25
CA GLY A 29 13.09 81.34 14.76
C GLY A 29 13.49 79.88 14.52
N THR A 30 12.57 79.09 13.96
CA THR A 30 12.82 77.69 13.60
C THR A 30 13.39 77.59 12.19
N ILE A 31 14.44 76.78 12.01
CA ILE A 31 14.92 76.34 10.71
C ILE A 31 14.45 74.90 10.46
N THR A 32 13.76 74.68 9.35
CA THR A 32 13.39 73.35 8.86
C THR A 32 14.39 72.90 7.81
N LEU A 33 14.98 71.71 7.99
CA LEU A 33 15.88 71.08 7.02
C LEU A 33 15.11 69.96 6.29
N GLN A 34 14.85 70.15 4.99
CA GLN A 34 14.31 69.10 4.12
C GLN A 34 15.46 68.42 3.38
N LEU A 35 15.57 67.10 3.47
CA LEU A 35 16.57 66.32 2.72
C LEU A 35 16.28 66.40 1.21
N ASN A 36 17.28 66.75 0.41
CA ASN A 36 17.20 66.88 -1.06
C ASN A 36 17.55 65.56 -1.79
N ASP A 37 17.52 64.42 -1.08
CA ASP A 37 17.91 63.13 -1.64
C ASP A 37 16.85 62.60 -2.61
N ASN A 38 17.28 62.40 -3.86
CA ASN A 38 16.51 61.72 -4.88
C ASN A 38 17.44 60.82 -5.72
N PRO A 39 17.49 59.49 -5.54
CA PRO A 39 17.14 58.64 -6.68
C PRO A 39 18.14 58.38 -7.85
N THR A 40 19.40 58.87 -7.86
CA THR A 40 20.39 59.06 -9.01
C THR A 40 21.71 58.24 -9.32
N GLN A 41 22.19 57.17 -8.63
CA GLN A 41 23.58 56.63 -8.73
C GLN A 41 23.79 55.09 -8.54
N THR A 42 24.38 54.39 -9.52
CA THR A 42 24.55 52.90 -9.59
C THR A 42 25.83 52.34 -8.92
N GLY A 43 25.78 51.15 -8.30
CA GLY A 43 27.01 50.35 -8.02
C GLY A 43 27.11 49.55 -6.71
N THR A 44 26.03 49.40 -5.93
CA THR A 44 26.05 48.70 -4.63
C THR A 44 26.16 47.17 -4.75
N PRO A 45 26.67 46.45 -3.72
CA PRO A 45 26.65 44.97 -3.68
C PRO A 45 25.25 44.38 -3.70
N VAL A 46 24.27 45.12 -3.17
CA VAL A 46 22.84 44.85 -3.28
C VAL A 46 22.26 45.88 -4.25
N THR A 47 22.06 45.48 -5.50
CA THR A 47 21.26 46.22 -6.48
C THR A 47 19.84 45.64 -6.54
N ALA A 48 18.91 46.40 -7.09
CA ALA A 48 17.58 45.89 -7.41
C ALA A 48 17.62 44.77 -8.46
N ALA A 49 18.57 44.79 -9.40
CA ALA A 49 18.81 43.66 -10.29
C ALA A 49 19.17 42.37 -9.51
N ALA A 50 20.06 42.46 -8.53
CA ALA A 50 20.41 41.34 -7.67
C ALA A 50 19.22 40.88 -6.80
N MET A 51 18.49 41.82 -6.17
CA MET A 51 17.32 41.49 -5.36
C MET A 51 16.19 40.86 -6.17
N ASN A 52 15.85 41.41 -7.34
CA ASN A 52 14.83 40.83 -8.23
C ASN A 52 15.23 39.43 -8.73
N ASN A 53 16.52 39.17 -8.95
CA ASN A 53 16.99 37.82 -9.27
C ASN A 53 16.80 36.84 -8.09
N ILE A 54 17.01 37.29 -6.86
CA ILE A 54 16.70 36.49 -5.65
C ILE A 54 15.19 36.25 -5.53
N GLU A 55 14.34 37.28 -5.68
CA GLU A 55 12.87 37.12 -5.64
C GLU A 55 12.34 36.23 -6.77
N ASN A 56 12.98 36.26 -7.94
CA ASN A 56 12.69 35.31 -9.03
C ASN A 56 13.01 33.88 -8.63
N GLY A 57 14.18 33.63 -8.02
CA GLY A 57 14.57 32.32 -7.50
C GLY A 57 13.62 31.80 -6.40
N VAL A 58 13.27 32.63 -5.41
CA VAL A 58 12.33 32.26 -4.33
C VAL A 58 10.93 31.96 -4.90
N SER A 59 10.47 32.75 -5.87
CA SER A 59 9.20 32.52 -6.58
C SER A 59 9.21 31.24 -7.41
N GLN A 60 10.34 30.90 -8.03
CA GLN A 60 10.51 29.64 -8.76
C GLN A 60 10.48 28.45 -7.80
N VAL A 61 11.28 28.47 -6.72
CA VAL A 61 11.30 27.40 -5.70
C VAL A 61 9.92 27.23 -5.05
N THR A 62 9.20 28.32 -4.77
CA THR A 62 7.81 28.25 -4.27
C THR A 62 6.89 27.52 -5.26
N THR A 63 7.06 27.77 -6.57
CA THR A 63 6.30 27.10 -7.63
C THR A 63 6.69 25.62 -7.76
N GLU A 64 7.97 25.30 -7.71
CA GLU A 64 8.49 23.92 -7.78
C GLU A 64 8.07 23.09 -6.57
N VAL A 65 8.08 23.66 -5.36
CA VAL A 65 7.60 22.99 -4.13
C VAL A 65 6.09 22.78 -4.15
N ASN A 66 5.29 23.76 -4.60
CA ASN A 66 3.84 23.56 -4.78
C ASN A 66 3.53 22.49 -5.83
N ASN A 67 4.27 22.49 -6.95
CA ASN A 67 4.15 21.47 -7.98
C ASN A 67 4.54 20.08 -7.44
N HIS A 68 5.57 20.00 -6.58
CA HIS A 68 5.97 18.75 -5.91
C HIS A 68 4.89 18.28 -4.92
N GLU A 69 4.33 19.16 -4.08
CA GLU A 69 3.23 18.81 -3.16
C GLU A 69 2.01 18.26 -3.92
N ALA A 70 1.71 18.83 -5.09
CA ALA A 70 0.59 18.39 -5.95
C ALA A 70 0.91 17.15 -6.83
N ASN A 71 2.17 16.73 -6.94
CA ASN A 71 2.57 15.70 -7.91
C ASN A 71 2.42 14.28 -7.35
N HIS A 72 1.21 13.73 -7.43
CA HIS A 72 0.93 12.32 -7.13
C HIS A 72 1.30 11.35 -8.28
N SER A 73 2.05 11.79 -9.30
CA SER A 73 2.21 11.05 -10.56
C SER A 73 3.42 10.10 -10.61
N ASN A 74 4.30 10.11 -9.60
CA ASN A 74 5.49 9.25 -9.55
C ASN A 74 6.02 9.08 -8.10
N PRO A 75 6.31 7.86 -7.67
CA PRO A 75 5.37 7.05 -6.89
C PRO A 75 5.07 7.65 -5.49
N HIS A 76 4.23 8.69 -5.42
CA HIS A 76 3.46 8.99 -4.21
C HIS A 76 2.06 8.37 -4.35
N ALA A 77 1.49 7.92 -3.23
CA ALA A 77 0.35 6.98 -3.21
C ALA A 77 0.63 5.64 -3.94
N VAL A 78 1.70 4.94 -3.53
CA VAL A 78 1.96 3.55 -3.93
C VAL A 78 0.74 2.67 -3.61
N THR A 79 0.12 2.12 -4.65
CA THR A 79 -0.99 1.18 -4.51
C THR A 79 -0.48 -0.20 -4.08
N PRO A 80 -1.30 -1.03 -3.41
CA PRO A 80 -0.92 -2.40 -3.05
C PRO A 80 -0.37 -3.21 -4.24
N GLY A 81 -1.00 -3.07 -5.42
CA GLY A 81 -0.56 -3.72 -6.65
C GLY A 81 0.82 -3.27 -7.16
N GLN A 82 1.24 -2.03 -6.91
CA GLN A 82 2.59 -1.55 -7.29
C GLN A 82 3.70 -2.12 -6.41
N ILE A 83 3.40 -2.54 -5.17
CA ILE A 83 4.36 -3.15 -4.24
C ILE A 83 4.24 -4.68 -4.15
N GLY A 84 3.37 -5.29 -4.97
CA GLY A 84 3.11 -6.73 -4.91
C GLY A 84 2.37 -7.20 -3.65
N ALA A 85 1.81 -6.28 -2.86
CA ALA A 85 0.87 -6.63 -1.81
C ALA A 85 -0.41 -7.18 -2.48
N ALA A 86 -0.93 -8.28 -1.94
CA ALA A 86 -1.96 -9.08 -2.58
C ALA A 86 -3.13 -8.21 -3.10
N PRO A 87 -3.45 -8.26 -4.42
CA PRO A 87 -4.63 -7.59 -4.95
C PRO A 87 -5.90 -8.09 -4.25
N SER A 88 -6.89 -7.22 -4.10
CA SER A 88 -8.14 -7.59 -3.43
C SER A 88 -8.92 -8.66 -4.18
N GLY A 89 -9.64 -9.48 -3.42
CA GLY A 89 -10.40 -10.62 -3.90
C GLY A 89 -9.58 -11.91 -4.05
N TYR A 90 -8.45 -12.07 -3.37
CA TYR A 90 -7.67 -13.32 -3.28
C TYR A 90 -7.65 -13.93 -1.86
N GLY A 91 -8.35 -13.32 -0.89
CA GLY A 91 -8.52 -13.79 0.49
C GLY A 91 -7.39 -13.40 1.44
N PHE A 92 -6.15 -13.39 0.97
CA PHE A 92 -5.03 -12.83 1.74
C PHE A 92 -5.02 -11.30 1.61
N GLY A 93 -5.20 -10.59 2.73
CA GLY A 93 -5.21 -9.12 2.78
C GLY A 93 -6.56 -8.46 2.49
N ASP A 94 -7.59 -9.25 2.16
CA ASP A 94 -8.98 -8.78 2.11
C ASP A 94 -9.56 -8.62 3.53
N ALA A 95 -10.56 -7.74 3.68
CA ALA A 95 -11.32 -7.60 4.93
C ALA A 95 -12.25 -8.81 5.20
N ASP A 96 -12.85 -9.35 4.14
CA ASP A 96 -13.64 -10.58 4.12
C ASP A 96 -13.06 -11.52 3.06
N THR A 97 -13.04 -12.83 3.31
CA THR A 97 -12.62 -13.76 2.24
C THR A 97 -13.65 -13.74 1.10
N PRO A 98 -13.21 -13.82 -0.17
CA PRO A 98 -14.13 -13.93 -1.31
C PRO A 98 -14.80 -15.31 -1.34
N SER A 99 -16.02 -15.40 -1.84
CA SER A 99 -16.71 -16.69 -2.03
C SER A 99 -16.19 -17.46 -3.25
N ILE A 100 -16.42 -18.77 -3.27
CA ILE A 100 -16.27 -19.64 -4.46
C ILE A 100 -17.63 -20.23 -4.87
N SER A 101 -17.97 -20.08 -6.15
CA SER A 101 -19.26 -20.53 -6.72
C SER A 101 -19.26 -22.00 -7.19
N ASP A 102 -18.08 -22.58 -7.45
CA ASP A 102 -17.86 -24.00 -7.77
C ASP A 102 -16.41 -24.35 -7.43
N MET A 103 -16.17 -25.40 -6.65
CA MET A 103 -14.82 -25.85 -6.29
C MET A 103 -13.94 -26.21 -7.49
N ASN A 104 -14.53 -26.56 -8.64
CA ASN A 104 -13.78 -26.84 -9.86
C ASN A 104 -13.26 -25.59 -10.57
N SER A 105 -13.75 -24.40 -10.19
CA SER A 105 -13.45 -23.10 -10.78
C SER A 105 -12.92 -22.07 -9.75
N PRO A 106 -11.83 -22.39 -9.00
CA PRO A 106 -11.25 -21.47 -8.03
C PRO A 106 -10.51 -20.31 -8.71
N LYS A 107 -10.31 -19.22 -7.97
CA LYS A 107 -9.26 -18.24 -8.31
C LYS A 107 -7.90 -18.87 -8.03
N SER A 108 -7.02 -18.87 -9.02
CA SER A 108 -5.65 -19.38 -8.89
C SER A 108 -4.87 -18.59 -7.84
N ASN A 109 -4.18 -19.29 -6.93
CA ASN A 109 -3.39 -18.72 -5.83
C ASN A 109 -4.20 -17.83 -4.87
N SER A 110 -5.28 -18.38 -4.31
CA SER A 110 -6.21 -17.68 -3.43
C SER A 110 -6.69 -18.50 -2.22
N VAL A 111 -7.28 -17.81 -1.26
CA VAL A 111 -8.18 -18.38 -0.23
C VAL A 111 -9.60 -17.90 -0.52
N GLN A 112 -10.58 -18.82 -0.51
CA GLN A 112 -12.00 -18.52 -0.72
C GLN A 112 -12.87 -19.27 0.30
N TRP A 113 -14.04 -18.74 0.66
CA TRP A 113 -15.03 -19.48 1.47
C TRP A 113 -16.12 -20.13 0.60
N PHE A 114 -16.74 -21.19 1.13
CA PHE A 114 -17.81 -21.93 0.45
C PHE A 114 -18.96 -22.28 1.41
N GLY A 115 -20.15 -22.48 0.83
CA GLY A 115 -21.34 -22.92 1.54
C GLY A 115 -21.64 -24.40 1.30
N ASN A 116 -22.54 -24.97 2.10
CA ASN A 116 -22.94 -26.38 2.05
C ASN A 116 -23.64 -26.84 0.76
N THR A 117 -23.91 -25.93 -0.17
CA THR A 117 -24.49 -26.20 -1.50
C THR A 117 -23.56 -25.87 -2.66
N THR A 118 -22.33 -25.39 -2.40
CA THR A 118 -21.33 -25.12 -3.45
C THR A 118 -21.01 -26.42 -4.22
N PRO A 119 -21.08 -26.45 -5.56
CA PRO A 119 -20.70 -27.62 -6.35
C PRO A 119 -19.26 -28.10 -6.10
N ASN A 120 -19.08 -29.41 -6.25
CA ASN A 120 -17.78 -30.11 -6.18
C ASN A 120 -17.03 -29.99 -4.83
N ILE A 121 -17.71 -29.62 -3.74
CA ILE A 121 -17.20 -29.71 -2.36
C ILE A 121 -16.97 -31.16 -1.90
N PRO A 122 -16.05 -31.42 -0.93
CA PRO A 122 -15.80 -32.77 -0.42
C PRO A 122 -16.96 -33.36 0.39
N GLU A 123 -17.69 -32.51 1.11
CA GLU A 123 -18.88 -32.86 1.89
C GLU A 123 -19.80 -31.64 1.99
N ALA A 124 -21.10 -31.84 2.24
CA ALA A 124 -22.11 -30.77 2.28
C ALA A 124 -21.99 -29.89 3.54
N THR A 125 -20.97 -29.03 3.58
CA THR A 125 -20.58 -28.24 4.75
C THR A 125 -20.10 -26.83 4.38
N TRP A 126 -19.85 -26.00 5.39
CA TRP A 126 -19.25 -24.67 5.23
C TRP A 126 -17.75 -24.75 5.52
N GLY A 127 -16.96 -23.87 4.90
CA GLY A 127 -15.51 -23.87 5.11
C GLY A 127 -14.75 -22.88 4.24
N HIS A 128 -13.42 -23.05 4.25
CA HIS A 128 -12.50 -22.31 3.40
C HIS A 128 -11.69 -23.28 2.52
N VAL A 129 -11.36 -22.85 1.30
CA VAL A 129 -10.46 -23.53 0.37
C VAL A 129 -9.26 -22.65 0.07
N SER A 130 -8.06 -23.20 0.22
CA SER A 130 -6.83 -22.64 -0.33
C SER A 130 -6.54 -23.33 -1.67
N SER A 131 -6.39 -22.56 -2.75
CA SER A 131 -6.16 -23.07 -4.11
C SER A 131 -4.84 -22.55 -4.67
N PHE A 132 -3.88 -23.44 -4.90
CA PHE A 132 -2.54 -23.11 -5.40
C PHE A 132 -2.35 -23.62 -6.82
N SER A 133 -1.84 -22.81 -7.75
CA SER A 133 -1.59 -23.19 -9.15
C SER A 133 -0.28 -22.57 -9.68
N PRO A 134 0.65 -23.38 -10.20
CA PRO A 134 1.90 -22.88 -10.79
C PRO A 134 1.73 -22.41 -12.25
N ASP A 135 0.61 -22.71 -12.90
CA ASP A 135 0.42 -22.58 -14.36
C ASP A 135 -0.85 -21.81 -14.77
N GLY A 136 -1.48 -21.13 -13.81
CA GLY A 136 -2.69 -20.33 -14.03
C GLY A 136 -4.00 -21.11 -13.96
N GLY A 137 -3.99 -22.44 -13.96
CA GLY A 137 -5.20 -23.23 -13.66
C GLY A 137 -5.32 -24.61 -14.33
N SER A 138 -4.28 -25.09 -15.01
CA SER A 138 -4.26 -26.45 -15.59
C SER A 138 -3.87 -27.49 -14.54
N ASN A 139 -2.91 -27.15 -13.68
CA ASN A 139 -2.57 -27.89 -12.47
C ASN A 139 -2.92 -27.04 -11.24
N ILE A 140 -3.65 -27.61 -10.28
CA ILE A 140 -4.12 -26.90 -9.07
C ILE A 140 -4.08 -27.87 -7.88
N THR A 141 -3.48 -27.47 -6.76
CA THR A 141 -3.64 -28.16 -5.47
C THR A 141 -4.67 -27.41 -4.63
N GLN A 142 -5.70 -28.12 -4.15
CA GLN A 142 -6.67 -27.58 -3.21
C GLN A 142 -6.52 -28.22 -1.84
N MET A 143 -6.60 -27.40 -0.80
CA MET A 143 -6.77 -27.81 0.59
C MET A 143 -8.02 -27.12 1.16
N VAL A 144 -8.95 -27.90 1.70
CA VAL A 144 -10.19 -27.43 2.33
C VAL A 144 -10.12 -27.65 3.84
N LEU A 145 -10.51 -26.62 4.60
CA LEU A 145 -10.75 -26.70 6.04
C LEU A 145 -12.23 -26.39 6.32
N THR A 146 -12.92 -27.30 7.01
CA THR A 146 -14.37 -27.19 7.23
C THR A 146 -14.68 -26.63 8.63
N THR A 147 -15.60 -25.67 8.71
CA THR A 147 -15.85 -24.93 9.96
C THR A 147 -16.74 -25.68 10.96
N THR A 148 -17.66 -26.52 10.48
CA THR A 148 -18.62 -27.23 11.35
C THR A 148 -18.26 -28.69 11.59
N THR A 149 -17.61 -29.36 10.63
CA THR A 149 -17.21 -30.77 10.73
C THR A 149 -15.78 -30.96 11.25
N ASN A 150 -14.96 -29.89 11.34
CA ASN A 150 -13.56 -29.94 11.76
C ASN A 150 -12.74 -31.01 11.00
N ARG A 151 -12.81 -30.95 9.67
CA ARG A 151 -12.12 -31.84 8.74
C ARG A 151 -11.20 -31.07 7.81
N VAL A 152 -10.14 -31.75 7.39
CA VAL A 152 -9.21 -31.26 6.38
C VAL A 152 -9.24 -32.21 5.19
N TRP A 153 -9.42 -31.65 4.00
CA TRP A 153 -9.51 -32.39 2.74
C TRP A 153 -8.50 -31.84 1.74
N MET A 154 -7.97 -32.69 0.86
CA MET A 154 -7.09 -32.28 -0.24
C MET A 154 -7.49 -32.93 -1.55
N ARG A 155 -7.25 -32.24 -2.66
CA ARG A 155 -7.25 -32.83 -4.01
C ARG A 155 -6.32 -32.09 -4.94
N THR A 156 -6.03 -32.69 -6.09
CA THR A 156 -5.28 -32.06 -7.18
C THR A 156 -6.08 -32.06 -8.49
N LYS A 157 -5.90 -31.00 -9.27
CA LYS A 157 -6.14 -30.96 -10.70
C LYS A 157 -4.82 -31.22 -11.40
N VAL A 158 -4.79 -32.12 -12.37
CA VAL A 158 -3.61 -32.43 -13.17
C VAL A 158 -3.97 -32.33 -14.65
N ASN A 159 -3.24 -31.50 -15.40
CA ASN A 159 -3.44 -31.26 -16.84
C ASN A 159 -4.92 -31.06 -17.24
N GLY A 160 -5.64 -30.23 -16.48
CA GLY A 160 -7.06 -29.92 -16.70
C GLY A 160 -8.05 -30.81 -15.93
N THR A 161 -7.66 -32.02 -15.54
CA THR A 161 -8.56 -33.03 -14.93
C THR A 161 -8.48 -33.00 -13.42
N TRP A 162 -9.63 -32.92 -12.73
CA TRP A 162 -9.71 -33.01 -11.27
C TRP A 162 -9.66 -34.46 -10.79
N GLY A 163 -8.80 -34.74 -9.81
CA GLY A 163 -8.88 -35.93 -8.97
C GLY A 163 -9.97 -35.83 -7.90
N GLY A 164 -10.31 -36.96 -7.29
CA GLY A 164 -11.25 -37.02 -6.17
C GLY A 164 -10.70 -36.37 -4.90
N TRP A 165 -11.59 -36.04 -3.97
CA TRP A 165 -11.21 -35.54 -2.64
C TRP A 165 -10.68 -36.65 -1.74
N ILE A 166 -9.57 -36.36 -1.07
CA ILE A 166 -8.92 -37.21 -0.08
C ILE A 166 -9.12 -36.55 1.29
N ALA A 167 -9.66 -37.29 2.26
CA ALA A 167 -9.70 -36.83 3.65
C ALA A 167 -8.31 -36.95 4.28
N VAL A 168 -7.77 -35.84 4.78
CA VAL A 168 -6.50 -35.78 5.52
C VAL A 168 -6.77 -35.83 7.03
N GLN A 169 -7.87 -35.22 7.47
CA GLN A 169 -8.37 -35.30 8.84
C GLN A 169 -9.86 -35.66 8.83
N THR A 170 -10.19 -36.87 9.30
CA THR A 170 -11.57 -37.28 9.60
C THR A 170 -11.88 -37.00 11.07
N ALA A 171 -12.96 -36.26 11.31
CA ALA A 171 -13.31 -35.68 12.61
C ALA A 171 -13.33 -36.68 13.79
N ASN A 172 -12.70 -36.31 14.90
CA ASN A 172 -12.68 -36.94 16.24
C ASN A 172 -12.24 -38.41 16.35
N THR A 173 -12.22 -39.18 15.26
CA THR A 173 -11.55 -40.49 15.19
C THR A 173 -10.03 -40.30 15.10
N PRO A 174 -9.20 -41.07 15.82
CA PRO A 174 -7.76 -41.07 15.58
C PRO A 174 -7.44 -41.44 14.12
N PRO A 175 -6.35 -40.91 13.53
CA PRO A 175 -5.98 -41.25 12.15
C PRO A 175 -5.72 -42.75 12.01
N VAL A 176 -6.29 -43.35 10.97
CA VAL A 176 -6.17 -44.78 10.69
C VAL A 176 -4.91 -45.06 9.88
N LEU A 177 -3.97 -45.78 10.48
CA LEU A 177 -2.77 -46.30 9.84
C LEU A 177 -3.10 -47.66 9.22
N THR A 178 -2.99 -47.78 7.90
CA THR A 178 -3.23 -49.04 7.17
C THR A 178 -1.90 -49.75 6.92
N ASN A 179 -1.81 -51.03 7.30
CA ASN A 179 -0.66 -51.87 6.94
C ASN A 179 -0.69 -52.17 5.43
N SER A 180 0.35 -51.75 4.72
CA SER A 180 0.42 -51.85 3.25
C SER A 180 0.55 -53.27 2.69
N THR A 181 0.81 -54.27 3.53
CA THR A 181 0.96 -55.69 3.13
C THR A 181 -0.27 -56.52 3.50
N SER A 182 -0.90 -56.27 4.66
CA SER A 182 -2.05 -57.04 5.13
C SER A 182 -3.40 -56.33 4.97
N GLY A 183 -3.42 -55.03 4.66
CA GLY A 183 -4.64 -54.20 4.61
C GLY A 183 -5.26 -53.91 5.98
N VAL A 184 -4.71 -54.46 7.07
CA VAL A 184 -5.23 -54.28 8.43
C VAL A 184 -5.05 -52.84 8.88
N GLN A 185 -6.10 -52.28 9.49
CA GLN A 185 -6.19 -50.90 9.94
C GLN A 185 -5.92 -50.78 11.44
N TYR A 186 -5.26 -49.70 11.86
CA TYR A 186 -4.91 -49.41 13.24
C TYR A 186 -5.12 -47.94 13.59
N TYR A 187 -5.68 -47.68 14.78
CA TYR A 187 -5.63 -46.38 15.43
C TYR A 187 -4.31 -46.23 16.21
N LEU A 188 -3.66 -45.07 16.10
CA LEU A 188 -2.63 -44.66 17.06
C LEU A 188 -3.31 -44.21 18.36
N LYS A 189 -2.89 -44.75 19.51
CA LYS A 189 -3.44 -44.44 20.84
C LYS A 189 -2.35 -44.16 21.86
N TYR A 190 -2.72 -43.39 22.88
CA TYR A 190 -1.89 -43.07 24.03
C TYR A 190 -2.73 -43.17 25.31
N ASP A 191 -2.24 -43.91 26.31
CA ASP A 191 -2.81 -43.96 27.66
C ASP A 191 -1.70 -44.05 28.73
N SER A 192 -2.02 -44.48 29.95
CA SER A 192 -1.05 -44.62 31.04
C SER A 192 0.04 -45.67 30.80
N GLY A 193 -0.12 -46.56 29.81
CA GLY A 193 0.89 -47.49 29.33
C GLY A 193 1.80 -46.92 28.22
N GLY A 194 1.52 -45.72 27.71
CA GLY A 194 2.28 -45.06 26.65
C GLY A 194 1.62 -45.12 25.28
N LEU A 195 2.43 -45.01 24.21
CA LEU A 195 1.98 -44.93 22.81
C LEU A 195 1.93 -46.32 22.15
N TYR A 196 0.81 -46.68 21.53
CA TYR A 196 0.61 -47.98 20.88
C TYR A 196 -0.33 -47.92 19.66
N LEU A 197 -0.39 -49.01 18.91
CA LEU A 197 -1.34 -49.23 17.83
C LEU A 197 -2.46 -50.17 18.31
N GLN A 198 -3.70 -49.72 18.26
CA GLN A 198 -4.88 -50.59 18.42
C GLN A 198 -5.48 -50.91 17.05
N GLN A 199 -5.69 -52.18 16.74
CA GLN A 199 -6.42 -52.58 15.53
C GLN A 199 -7.85 -52.04 15.55
N VAL A 200 -8.33 -51.59 14.38
CA VAL A 200 -9.71 -51.15 14.12
C VAL A 200 -10.68 -52.34 14.15
#